data_AF-A0A372GG06-F1
#
_entry.id   AF-A0A372GG06-F1
#
_cell.length_a   1.000
_cell.length_b   1.000
_cell.length_c   1.000
_cell.angle_alpha   90.00
_cell.angle_beta   90.00
_cell.angle_gamma   90.00
#
_symmetry.space_group_name_H-M   'P 1'
#
loop_
_entity.id
_entity.type
_entity.pdbx_description
1 polymer ?
#
loop_
_entity_poly.entity_id
_entity_poly.type
_entity_poly.pdbx_seq_one_letter_code
_entity_poly.pdbx_strand_id
1 'polypeptide(L)'
;MNGPPARLPSDLTDRMPATGPEPVAAFYVSVRTSARMGESSLVLGPFADRGTAHAHVPLVREFVAARHRGGEWWRFSVVQVTAPPDQALPMGTLNALIPAAGDGLAA
;
A
#
# COMPACT_ATOMS: atom_id res chain seq x y z
N MET A 1 29.89 58.81 1.38
CA MET A 1 28.52 58.41 1.78
C MET A 1 27.98 57.47 0.70
N ASN A 2 28.05 56.16 0.92
CA ASN A 2 27.50 55.15 0.01
C ASN A 2 26.39 54.42 0.78
N GLY A 3 25.14 54.73 0.47
CA GLY A 3 23.98 53.96 0.97
C GLY A 3 23.78 52.72 0.10
N PRO A 4 23.49 51.53 0.67
CA PRO A 4 23.10 50.38 -0.13
C PRO A 4 21.66 50.58 -0.66
N PRO A 5 21.37 50.30 -1.94
CA PRO A 5 20.00 50.26 -2.42
C PRO A 5 19.28 49.03 -1.85
N ALA A 6 17.98 49.22 -1.63
CA ALA A 6 17.05 48.37 -0.92
C ALA A 6 17.13 46.86 -1.26
N ARG A 7 17.25 46.04 -0.22
CA ARG A 7 16.86 44.62 -0.27
C ARG A 7 15.36 44.55 -0.56
N LEU A 8 15.00 43.95 -1.69
CA LEU A 8 13.64 43.51 -1.99
C LEU A 8 13.16 42.54 -0.87
N PRO A 9 11.89 42.62 -0.43
CA PRO A 9 11.34 41.66 0.51
C PRO A 9 11.19 40.30 -0.19
N SER A 10 11.90 39.29 0.29
CA SER A 10 11.75 37.88 -0.12
C SER A 10 10.51 37.22 0.51
N ASP A 11 9.39 37.95 0.55
CA ASP A 11 8.14 37.51 1.21
C ASP A 11 7.08 37.04 0.19
N LEU A 12 7.52 36.51 -0.96
CA LEU A 12 6.66 35.89 -1.96
C LEU A 12 6.99 34.40 -2.14
N THR A 13 7.18 33.71 -1.02
CA THR A 13 6.76 32.31 -0.93
C THR A 13 5.46 32.34 -0.13
N ASP A 14 4.44 33.03 -0.63
CA ASP A 14 3.37 32.36 -1.37
C ASP A 14 3.33 30.86 -1.05
N ARG A 15 2.92 30.56 0.18
CA ARG A 15 2.33 29.27 0.53
C ARG A 15 1.05 29.14 -0.30
N MET A 16 1.20 28.83 -1.58
CA MET A 16 0.20 28.02 -2.26
C MET A 16 0.10 26.74 -1.42
N PRO A 17 -1.07 26.37 -0.87
CA PRO A 17 -1.28 24.97 -0.55
C PRO A 17 -1.04 24.26 -1.88
N ALA A 18 -0.06 23.37 -1.92
CA ALA A 18 0.13 22.55 -3.10
C ALA A 18 -1.16 21.73 -3.27
N THR A 19 -2.10 22.23 -4.06
CA THR A 19 -3.28 21.52 -4.56
C THR A 19 -2.83 20.50 -5.62
N GLY A 20 -1.70 19.83 -5.36
CA GLY A 20 -1.42 18.55 -6.00
C GLY A 20 -2.41 17.54 -5.42
N PRO A 21 -2.73 16.46 -6.15
CA PRO A 21 -3.50 15.39 -5.57
C PRO A 21 -2.79 14.93 -4.27
N GLU A 22 -3.54 14.56 -3.24
CA GLU A 22 -2.93 14.04 -2.02
C GLU A 22 -2.42 12.61 -2.26
N PRO A 23 -1.27 12.22 -1.69
CA PRO A 23 -0.79 10.84 -1.77
C PRO A 23 -1.79 9.90 -1.10
N VAL A 24 -2.20 8.86 -1.80
CA VAL A 24 -3.17 7.87 -1.29
C VAL A 24 -2.40 6.71 -0.66
N ALA A 25 -2.70 6.42 0.60
CA ALA A 25 -2.13 5.29 1.31
C ALA A 25 -3.17 4.17 1.47
N ALA A 26 -2.74 2.93 1.27
CA ALA A 26 -3.55 1.75 1.53
C ALA A 26 -2.74 0.64 2.20
N PHE A 27 -3.45 -0.28 2.82
CA PHE A 27 -2.90 -1.43 3.51
C PHE A 27 -3.06 -2.69 2.67
N TYR A 28 -2.10 -3.58 2.79
CA TYR A 28 -2.04 -4.82 2.04
C TYR A 28 -1.64 -5.97 2.95
N VAL A 29 -2.27 -7.12 2.76
CA VAL A 29 -1.82 -8.38 3.36
C VAL A 29 -0.86 -9.04 2.40
N SER A 30 0.40 -9.14 2.79
CA SER A 30 1.43 -9.89 2.07
C SER A 30 1.64 -11.25 2.72
N VAL A 31 1.79 -12.30 1.92
CA VAL A 31 2.26 -13.61 2.36
C VAL A 31 3.47 -14.01 1.54
N ARG A 32 4.57 -14.33 2.22
CA ARG A 32 5.78 -14.90 1.63
C ARG A 32 5.76 -16.40 1.85
N THR A 33 5.90 -17.15 0.76
CA THR A 33 5.99 -18.62 0.79
C THR A 33 7.38 -19.08 0.41
N SER A 34 7.91 -20.09 1.10
CA SER A 34 9.24 -20.66 0.81
C SER A 34 9.27 -21.67 -0.35
N ALA A 35 8.10 -22.00 -0.94
CA ALA A 35 7.92 -23.00 -2.01
C ALA A 35 8.94 -22.94 -3.14
N ARG A 36 9.40 -21.73 -3.45
CA ARG A 36 10.36 -21.47 -4.50
C ARG A 36 11.47 -20.67 -3.86
N MET A 37 12.71 -21.15 -3.93
CA MET A 37 13.89 -20.33 -3.67
C MET A 37 13.90 -19.16 -4.67
N GLY A 38 13.14 -18.10 -4.34
CA GLY A 38 12.73 -17.03 -5.25
C GLY A 38 11.41 -16.40 -4.82
N GLU A 39 11.39 -15.79 -3.62
CA GLU A 39 10.55 -14.65 -3.23
C GLU A 39 9.12 -14.54 -3.82
N SER A 40 8.32 -15.61 -3.78
CA SER A 40 6.91 -15.47 -4.16
C SER A 40 6.14 -14.78 -3.03
N SER A 41 6.00 -13.46 -3.15
CA SER A 41 5.15 -12.63 -2.28
C SER A 41 3.78 -12.48 -2.93
N LEU A 42 2.77 -13.13 -2.36
CA LEU A 42 1.37 -12.91 -2.75
C LEU A 42 0.80 -11.77 -1.91
N VAL A 43 0.01 -10.89 -2.52
CA VAL A 43 -0.49 -9.68 -1.86
C VAL A 43 -2.00 -9.56 -2.04
N LEU A 44 -2.74 -9.22 -0.99
CA LEU A 44 -4.18 -8.91 -1.02
C LEU A 44 -4.41 -7.45 -0.60
N GLY A 45 -5.30 -6.75 -1.28
CA GLY A 45 -5.58 -5.31 -1.09
C GLY A 45 -5.61 -4.54 -2.41
N PRO A 46 -5.80 -3.21 -2.41
CA PRO A 46 -5.68 -2.29 -1.28
C PRO A 46 -6.86 -2.37 -0.29
N PHE A 47 -6.56 -2.11 0.98
CA PHE A 47 -7.53 -1.88 2.07
C PHE A 47 -7.37 -0.45 2.62
N ALA A 48 -8.47 0.18 3.02
CA ALA A 48 -8.46 1.55 3.55
C ALA A 48 -7.68 1.69 4.88
N ASP A 49 -7.73 0.67 5.74
CA ASP A 49 -7.10 0.71 7.06
C ASP A 49 -6.41 -0.62 7.45
N ARG A 50 -5.51 -0.52 8.44
CA ARG A 50 -4.72 -1.67 8.93
C ARG A 50 -5.59 -2.75 9.59
N GLY A 51 -6.67 -2.36 10.25
CA GLY A 51 -7.58 -3.28 10.95
C GLY A 51 -8.32 -4.17 9.96
N THR A 52 -8.87 -3.57 8.91
CA THR A 52 -9.51 -4.27 7.79
C THR A 52 -8.53 -5.21 7.11
N ALA A 53 -7.31 -4.75 6.80
CA ALA A 53 -6.28 -5.63 6.25
C ALA A 53 -5.97 -6.82 7.19
N HIS A 54 -5.84 -6.58 8.49
CA HIS A 54 -5.57 -7.65 9.45
C HIS A 54 -6.72 -8.65 9.56
N ALA A 55 -7.97 -8.21 9.44
CA ALA A 55 -9.15 -9.08 9.45
C ALA A 55 -9.16 -10.07 8.27
N HIS A 56 -8.46 -9.77 7.18
CA HIS A 56 -8.32 -10.65 6.02
C HIS A 56 -7.14 -11.62 6.11
N VAL A 57 -6.27 -11.51 7.12
CA VAL A 57 -5.14 -12.45 7.31
C VAL A 57 -5.62 -13.91 7.47
N PRO A 58 -6.66 -14.23 8.26
CA PRO A 58 -7.18 -15.60 8.35
C PRO A 58 -7.67 -16.13 7.00
N LEU A 59 -8.34 -15.31 6.19
CA LEU A 59 -8.81 -15.67 4.85
C LEU A 59 -7.63 -16.06 3.94
N VAL A 60 -6.58 -15.23 3.91
CA VAL A 60 -5.36 -15.50 3.14
C VAL A 60 -4.66 -16.77 3.65
N ARG A 61 -4.66 -16.99 4.97
CA ARG A 61 -4.08 -18.19 5.58
C ARG A 61 -4.82 -19.47 5.15
N GLU A 62 -6.14 -19.48 5.18
CA GLU A 62 -6.96 -20.61 4.72
C GLU A 62 -6.76 -20.87 3.22
N PHE A 63 -6.73 -19.81 2.41
CA PHE A 63 -6.47 -19.94 0.96
C PHE A 63 -5.11 -20.58 0.67
N VAL A 64 -4.05 -20.12 1.34
CA VAL A 64 -2.70 -20.67 1.18
C VAL A 64 -2.66 -22.12 1.67
N ALA A 65 -3.28 -22.42 2.82
CA ALA A 65 -3.33 -23.77 3.37
C ALA A 65 -4.07 -24.76 2.46
N ALA A 66 -5.16 -24.35 1.81
CA ALA A 66 -5.90 -25.19 0.87
C ALA A 66 -5.09 -25.51 -0.40
N ARG A 67 -4.26 -24.57 -0.87
CA ARG A 67 -3.49 -24.69 -2.10
C ARG A 67 -2.12 -25.36 -1.91
N HIS A 68 -1.52 -25.24 -0.73
CA HIS A 68 -0.18 -25.76 -0.42
C HIS A 68 -0.27 -26.86 0.65
N ARG A 69 -0.28 -28.13 0.21
CA ARG A 69 -0.52 -29.32 1.05
C ARG A 69 0.70 -29.81 1.85
N GLY A 70 1.35 -28.90 2.56
CA GLY A 70 2.22 -29.23 3.70
C GLY A 70 3.70 -29.44 3.35
N GLY A 71 4.55 -28.59 3.93
CA GLY A 71 6.01 -28.65 3.84
C GLY A 71 6.68 -27.26 3.76
N GLU A 72 5.91 -26.25 3.39
CA GLU A 72 6.37 -24.88 3.23
C GLU A 72 6.10 -24.04 4.47
N TRP A 73 7.03 -23.16 4.82
CA TRP A 73 6.79 -22.14 5.82
C TRP A 73 6.25 -20.87 5.15
N TRP A 74 5.28 -20.23 5.80
CA TRP A 74 4.62 -19.04 5.30
C TRP A 74 4.73 -17.91 6.32
N ARG A 75 5.05 -16.71 5.86
CA ARG A 75 5.05 -15.50 6.68
C ARG A 75 4.01 -14.53 6.16
N PHE A 76 3.03 -14.21 7.01
CA PHE A 76 1.99 -13.22 6.74
C PHE A 76 2.41 -11.88 7.33
N SER A 77 2.19 -10.77 6.62
CA SER A 77 2.56 -9.43 7.07
C SER A 77 1.60 -8.40 6.49
N VAL A 78 1.16 -7.45 7.30
CA VAL A 78 0.40 -6.29 6.83
C VAL A 78 1.37 -5.16 6.55
N VAL A 79 1.34 -4.62 5.34
CA VAL A 79 2.21 -3.53 4.89
C VAL A 79 1.36 -2.36 4.42
N GLN A 80 1.82 -1.14 4.67
CA GLN A 80 1.23 0.07 4.12
C GLN A 80 2.00 0.45 2.85
N VAL A 81 1.28 0.76 1.78
CA VAL A 81 1.84 1.27 0.53
C VAL A 81 1.21 2.63 0.27
N THR A 82 2.05 3.63 0.03
CA THR A 82 1.64 4.97 -0.34
C THR A 82 1.95 5.16 -1.82
N ALA A 83 0.93 5.41 -2.62
CA ALA A 83 1.10 5.78 -4.02
C ALA A 83 1.29 7.31 -4.12
N PRO A 84 2.19 7.79 -4.99
CA PRO A 84 2.24 9.20 -5.31
C PRO A 84 0.91 9.64 -5.93
N PRO A 85 0.59 10.94 -5.83
CA PRO A 85 -0.56 11.49 -6.53
C PRO A 85 -0.47 11.19 -8.03
N ASP A 86 -1.61 10.94 -8.66
CA ASP A 86 -1.74 10.47 -10.05
C ASP A 86 -1.32 9.01 -10.32
N GLN A 87 -0.95 8.23 -9.30
CA GLN A 87 -0.70 6.81 -9.46
C GLN A 87 -1.77 5.96 -8.76
N ALA A 88 -2.39 5.05 -9.51
CA ALA A 88 -3.29 4.07 -8.94
C ALA A 88 -2.52 3.12 -8.01
N LEU A 89 -3.13 2.82 -6.86
CA LEU A 89 -2.65 1.81 -5.95
C LEU A 89 -2.60 0.44 -6.66
N PRO A 90 -1.48 -0.31 -6.55
CA PRO A 90 -1.37 -1.60 -7.22
C PRO A 90 -2.42 -2.56 -6.65
N MET A 91 -3.13 -3.29 -7.51
CA MET A 91 -3.99 -4.37 -7.05
C MET A 91 -3.15 -5.56 -6.58
N GLY A 92 -3.49 -6.11 -5.42
CA GLY A 92 -2.86 -7.31 -4.90
C GLY A 92 -3.13 -8.52 -5.79
N THR A 93 -2.09 -9.33 -6.03
CA THR A 93 -2.18 -10.58 -6.82
C THR A 93 -3.26 -11.55 -6.32
N LEU A 94 -3.55 -11.54 -5.02
CA LEU A 94 -4.59 -12.38 -4.40
C LEU A 94 -6.01 -11.89 -4.69
N ASN A 95 -6.22 -10.65 -5.12
CA ASN A 95 -7.57 -10.14 -5.42
C ASN A 95 -8.22 -10.95 -6.56
N ALA A 96 -7.43 -11.34 -7.56
CA ALA A 96 -7.91 -12.17 -8.67
C ALA A 96 -8.22 -13.62 -8.24
N LEU A 97 -7.69 -14.06 -7.10
CA LEU A 97 -7.75 -15.45 -6.63
C LEU A 97 -8.72 -15.64 -5.46
N ILE A 98 -9.06 -14.55 -4.76
CA ILE A 98 -9.95 -14.54 -3.60
C ILE A 98 -11.10 -13.57 -3.89
N PRO A 99 -12.16 -14.01 -4.60
CA PRO A 99 -13.29 -13.15 -4.97
C PRO A 99 -13.97 -12.50 -3.77
N ALA A 100 -13.97 -13.18 -2.61
CA ALA A 100 -14.52 -12.68 -1.36
C ALA A 100 -13.80 -11.44 -0.79
N ALA A 101 -12.62 -11.10 -1.31
CA ALA A 101 -11.85 -9.92 -0.90
C ALA A 101 -12.07 -8.71 -1.82
N GLY A 102 -12.90 -8.83 -2.87
CA GLY A 102 -13.15 -7.79 -3.88
C GLY A 102 -13.87 -6.54 -3.37
N ASP A 103 -14.27 -6.50 -2.10
CA ASP A 103 -15.05 -5.42 -1.49
C ASP A 103 -14.18 -4.35 -0.80
N GLY A 104 -12.88 -4.62 -0.59
CA GLY A 104 -12.01 -3.85 0.32
C GLY A 104 -11.72 -2.37 -0.03
N LEU A 105 -12.18 -1.88 -1.18
CA LEU A 105 -12.09 -0.46 -1.59
C LEU A 105 -13.27 -0.02 -2.48
N ALA A 106 -14.34 -0.81 -2.58
CA ALA A 106 -15.48 -0.51 -3.46
C ALA A 106 -16.68 0.15 -2.72
N ALA A 107 -16.51 0.49 -1.44
CA ALA A 107 -17.52 1.14 -0.61
C ALA A 107 -17.05 2.53 -0.13
#